data_AF-L1P819-F1
#
_entry.id   AF-L1P819-F1
#
_cell.length_a   1.000
_cell.length_b   1.000
_cell.length_c   1.000
_cell.angle_alpha   90.00
_cell.angle_beta   90.00
_cell.angle_gamma   90.00
#
_symmetry.space_group_name_H-M   'P 1'
#
loop_
_entity.id
_entity.type
_entity.pdbx_description
1 polymer ?
#
loop_
_entity_poly.entity_id
_entity_poly.type
_entity_poly.pdbx_seq_one_letter_code
_entity_poly.pdbx_strand_id
1 'polypeptide(L)'
;MQTILGYARWENFLVAIHRAVDSCKSQQINVDDHFRDLTKMIEIGKGGKREVVDFMLTRYACYLIAQNGDPKKEEVAFAQSYFAIQTRKAELIEEPLIKKQL
;
A
#
# COMPACT_ATOMS: atom_id res chain seq x y z
N MET A 1 -1.39 -3.34 8.38
CA MET A 1 -1.60 -3.63 6.95
C MET A 1 -1.33 -5.09 6.58
N GLN A 2 -0.21 -5.68 6.98
CA GLN A 2 0.14 -7.08 6.67
C GLN A 2 -1.04 -8.06 6.79
N THR A 3 -1.64 -8.16 7.98
CA THR A 3 -2.75 -9.08 8.26
C THR A 3 -4.03 -8.69 7.55
N ILE A 4 -4.30 -7.39 7.40
CA ILE A 4 -5.48 -6.85 6.70
C ILE A 4 -5.48 -7.23 5.23
N LEU A 5 -4.30 -7.38 4.61
CA LEU A 5 -4.16 -7.78 3.21
C LEU A 5 -3.84 -9.28 3.03
N GLY A 6 -4.08 -10.12 4.04
CA GLY A 6 -3.96 -11.57 3.92
C GLY A 6 -2.51 -12.11 3.85
N TYR A 7 -1.52 -11.31 4.26
CA TYR A 7 -0.11 -11.76 4.27
C TYR A 7 0.22 -12.47 5.59
N ALA A 8 0.43 -13.79 5.52
CA ALA A 8 0.85 -14.57 6.69
C ALA A 8 2.29 -14.28 7.14
N ARG A 9 3.17 -13.90 6.20
CA ARG A 9 4.60 -13.68 6.45
C ARG A 9 5.00 -12.25 6.10
N TRP A 10 5.82 -11.64 6.95
CA TRP A 10 6.28 -10.27 6.78
C TRP A 10 7.13 -10.10 5.51
N GLU A 11 7.97 -11.08 5.19
CA GLU A 11 8.84 -11.04 4.01
C GLU A 11 8.04 -10.94 2.70
N ASN A 12 6.89 -11.60 2.63
CA ASN A 12 6.01 -11.50 1.48
C ASN A 12 5.28 -10.15 1.43
N PHE A 13 4.99 -9.57 2.59
CA PHE A 13 4.39 -8.24 2.66
C PHE A 13 5.38 -7.13 2.29
N LEU A 14 6.66 -7.28 2.65
CA LEU A 14 7.73 -6.39 2.19
C LEU A 14 7.81 -6.30 0.67
N VAL A 15 7.58 -7.41 -0.04
CA VAL A 15 7.51 -7.39 -1.51
C VAL A 15 6.40 -6.46 -2.02
N ALA A 16 5.23 -6.46 -1.37
CA ALA A 16 4.14 -5.54 -1.73
C ALA A 16 4.48 -4.08 -1.39
N ILE A 17 5.16 -3.83 -0.27
CA ILE A 17 5.66 -2.50 0.08
C ILE A 17 6.64 -1.99 -0.98
N HIS A 18 7.62 -2.79 -1.38
CA HIS A 18 8.61 -2.36 -2.36
C HIS A 18 7.97 -2.06 -3.73
N ARG A 19 7.00 -2.85 -4.18
CA ARG A 19 6.23 -2.53 -5.40
C ARG A 19 5.48 -1.19 -5.28
N ALA A 20 4.91 -0.91 -4.11
CA ALA A 20 4.23 0.36 -3.85
C ALA A 20 5.21 1.55 -3.81
N VAL A 21 6.40 1.36 -3.24
CA VAL A 21 7.49 2.35 -3.27
C VAL A 21 7.91 2.64 -4.71
N ASP A 22 8.11 1.61 -5.53
CA ASP A 22 8.48 1.77 -6.94
C ASP A 22 7.38 2.50 -7.73
N SER A 23 6.11 2.18 -7.47
CA SER A 23 4.96 2.90 -8.04
C SER A 23 4.95 4.37 -7.62
N CYS A 24 5.24 4.68 -6.35
CA CYS A 24 5.35 6.05 -5.85
C CYS A 24 6.47 6.83 -6.58
N LYS A 25 7.65 6.22 -6.72
CA LYS A 25 8.79 6.79 -7.46
C LYS A 25 8.46 7.04 -8.93
N SER A 26 7.77 6.12 -9.59
CA SER A 26 7.37 6.29 -11.00
C SER A 26 6.42 7.46 -11.24
N GLN A 27 5.65 7.84 -10.21
CA GLN A 27 4.76 9.00 -10.20
C GLN A 27 5.48 10.30 -9.83
N GLN A 28 6.81 10.26 -9.64
CA GLN A 28 7.63 11.40 -9.21
C GLN A 28 7.21 11.98 -7.86
N ILE A 29 6.59 11.16 -7.01
CA ILE A 29 6.22 11.53 -5.64
C ILE A 29 7.37 11.17 -4.71
N ASN A 30 7.67 12.06 -3.77
CA ASN A 30 8.69 11.81 -2.76
C ASN A 30 8.28 10.65 -1.84
N VAL A 31 9.07 9.59 -1.84
CA VAL A 31 8.78 8.36 -1.08
C VAL A 31 8.80 8.62 0.43
N ASP A 32 9.71 9.47 0.90
CA ASP A 32 9.93 9.70 2.33
C ASP A 32 8.72 10.40 3.01
N ASP A 33 7.87 11.06 2.23
CA ASP A 33 6.61 11.66 2.70
C ASP A 33 5.53 10.60 2.99
N HIS A 34 5.74 9.36 2.56
CA HIS A 34 4.71 8.32 2.52
C HIS A 34 5.14 6.98 3.13
N PHE A 35 6.40 6.61 2.95
CA PHE A 35 7.00 5.38 3.45
C PHE A 35 8.21 5.76 4.29
N ARG A 36 8.05 5.68 5.62
CA ARG A 36 9.15 5.95 6.54
C ARG A 36 9.58 4.66 7.23
N ASP A 37 10.79 4.24 6.90
CA ASP A 37 11.44 3.08 7.51
C ASP A 37 11.70 3.34 8.99
N LEU A 38 11.34 2.37 9.83
CA LEU A 38 11.64 2.34 11.24
C LEU A 38 12.34 1.04 11.58
N THR A 39 13.34 1.13 12.45
CA THR A 39 13.92 -0.06 13.08
C THR A 39 13.35 -0.18 14.48
N LYS A 40 12.63 -1.27 14.76
CA LYS A 40 12.12 -1.57 16.10
C LYS A 40 12.92 -2.71 16.71
N MET A 41 13.29 -2.54 17.97
CA MET A 41 13.86 -3.61 18.77
C MET A 41 12.74 -4.44 19.37
N ILE A 42 12.69 -5.72 19.03
CA ILE A 42 11.79 -6.68 19.68
C ILE A 42 12.57 -7.61 20.59
N GLU A 43 11.95 -8.01 21.69
CA GLU A 43 12.49 -9.03 22.57
C GLU A 43 12.26 -10.41 21.95
N ILE A 44 13.31 -11.22 21.95
CA ILE A 44 13.27 -12.62 21.53
C ILE A 44 13.51 -13.51 22.76
N GLY A 45 13.20 -14.80 22.64
CA GLY A 45 13.31 -15.75 23.74
C GLY A 45 14.67 -15.67 24.46
N LYS A 46 14.64 -15.82 25.78
CA LYS A 46 15.80 -15.70 26.68
C LYS A 46 16.40 -14.28 26.79
N GLY A 47 15.58 -13.23 26.62
CA GLY A 47 15.99 -11.84 26.85
C GLY A 47 16.91 -11.25 25.77
N GLY A 48 17.05 -11.94 24.63
CA GLY A 48 17.74 -11.39 23.47
C GLY A 48 16.92 -10.25 22.84
N LYS A 49 17.56 -9.36 22.09
CA LYS A 49 16.86 -8.34 21.29
C LYS A 49 17.25 -8.48 19.83
N ARG A 50 16.28 -8.27 18.93
CA ARG A 50 16.50 -8.26 17.48
C ARG A 50 15.89 -7.01 16.87
N GLU A 51 16.61 -6.42 15.92
CA GLU A 51 16.10 -5.37 15.05
C GLU A 51 15.15 -5.95 14.00
N VAL A 52 13.96 -5.35 13.91
CA VAL A 52 12.95 -5.66 12.91
C VAL A 52 12.59 -4.37 12.18
N VAL A 53 12.63 -4.45 10.86
CA VAL A 53 12.20 -3.37 9.97
C VAL A 53 10.68 -3.25 10.05
N ASP A 54 10.20 -2.04 10.25
CA ASP A 54 8.79 -1.65 10.25
C ASP A 54 8.63 -0.36 9.45
N PHE A 55 7.38 0.01 9.12
CA PHE A 55 7.08 1.18 8.29
C PHE A 55 5.99 2.04 8.92
N MET A 56 6.23 3.34 8.99
CA MET A 56 5.16 4.31 9.12
C MET A 56 4.63 4.65 7.73
N LEU A 57 3.34 4.43 7.54
CA LEU A 57 2.66 4.54 6.25
C LEU A 57 1.58 5.62 6.32
N THR A 58 1.57 6.51 5.33
CA THR A 58 0.40 7.38 5.11
C THR A 58 -0.76 6.58 4.53
N ARG A 59 -1.95 7.19 4.51
CA ARG A 59 -3.11 6.60 3.82
C ARG A 59 -2.82 6.35 2.33
N TYR A 60 -2.11 7.28 1.69
CA TYR A 60 -1.71 7.15 0.29
C TYR A 60 -0.78 5.95 0.07
N ALA A 61 0.23 5.77 0.92
CA ALA A 61 1.08 4.58 0.90
C ALA A 61 0.28 3.28 1.05
N CYS A 62 -0.68 3.25 1.99
CA CYS A 62 -1.56 2.09 2.17
C CYS A 62 -2.38 1.76 0.91
N TYR A 63 -2.86 2.78 0.18
CA TYR A 63 -3.57 2.57 -1.09
C TYR A 63 -2.64 2.01 -2.16
N LEU A 64 -1.43 2.55 -2.30
CA LEU A 64 -0.44 2.02 -3.26
C LEU A 64 -0.07 0.57 -2.93
N ILE A 65 0.07 0.21 -1.64
CA ILE A 65 0.32 -1.17 -1.23
C ILE A 65 -0.83 -2.10 -1.62
N ALA A 66 -2.07 -1.67 -1.40
CA ALA A 66 -3.24 -2.47 -1.78
C ALA A 66 -3.36 -2.63 -3.30
N GLN A 67 -3.10 -1.57 -4.07
CA GLN A 67 -3.15 -1.60 -5.54
C GLN A 67 -2.06 -2.49 -6.14
N ASN A 68 -0.85 -2.49 -5.55
CA ASN A 68 0.32 -3.22 -6.06
C ASN A 68 0.59 -4.56 -5.34
N GLY A 69 -0.35 -5.03 -4.51
CA GLY A 69 -0.26 -6.29 -3.77
C GLY A 69 -0.40 -7.54 -4.66
N ASP A 70 -0.16 -8.72 -4.10
CA ASP A 70 -0.40 -10.00 -4.75
C ASP A 70 -1.91 -10.28 -4.93
N PRO A 71 -2.43 -10.31 -6.17
CA PRO A 71 -3.86 -10.53 -6.44
C PRO A 71 -4.33 -11.95 -6.09
N LYS A 72 -3.42 -12.89 -5.76
CA LYS A 72 -3.80 -14.20 -5.23
C LYS A 72 -4.32 -14.13 -3.80
N LYS A 73 -4.18 -13.00 -3.11
CA LYS A 73 -4.78 -12.72 -1.80
C LYS A 73 -6.17 -12.12 -1.99
N GLU A 74 -7.18 -12.71 -1.35
CA GLU A 74 -8.58 -12.31 -1.50
C GLU A 74 -8.79 -10.84 -1.11
N GLU A 75 -8.16 -10.39 -0.02
CA GLU A 75 -8.26 -9.02 0.48
C GLU A 75 -7.63 -8.00 -0.48
N VAL A 76 -6.54 -8.39 -1.16
CA VAL A 76 -5.90 -7.57 -2.19
C VAL A 76 -6.77 -7.52 -3.45
N ALA A 77 -7.29 -8.66 -3.92
CA ALA A 77 -8.17 -8.72 -5.08
C ALA A 77 -9.46 -7.92 -4.86
N PHE A 78 -10.00 -7.97 -3.64
CA PHE A 78 -11.14 -7.15 -3.22
C PHE A 78 -10.80 -5.66 -3.27
N ALA A 79 -9.65 -5.24 -2.73
CA ALA A 79 -9.22 -3.85 -2.76
C ALA A 79 -9.00 -3.35 -4.20
N GLN A 80 -8.39 -4.16 -5.07
CA GLN A 80 -8.21 -3.83 -6.50
C GLN A 80 -9.55 -3.66 -7.22
N SER A 81 -10.50 -4.57 -6.96
CA SER A 81 -11.87 -4.48 -7.50
C SER A 81 -12.58 -3.22 -7.01
N TYR A 82 -12.43 -2.89 -5.72
CA TYR A 82 -12.94 -1.65 -5.15
C TYR A 82 -12.38 -0.44 -5.90
N PHE A 83 -11.05 -0.34 -6.07
CA PHE A 83 -10.44 0.79 -6.77
C PHE A 83 -10.90 0.89 -8.23
N ALA A 84 -11.00 -0.22 -8.96
CA ALA A 84 -11.52 -0.22 -10.33
C ALA A 84 -12.95 0.35 -10.41
N ILE A 85 -13.82 -0.04 -9.47
CA ILE A 85 -15.19 0.47 -9.38
C ILE A 85 -15.21 1.94 -8.98
N GLN A 86 -14.38 2.37 -8.02
CA GLN A 86 -14.32 3.77 -7.59
C GLN A 86 -13.81 4.69 -8.69
N THR A 87 -12.77 4.27 -9.43
CA THR A 87 -12.29 5.03 -10.59
C THR A 87 -13.40 5.20 -11.61
N ARG A 88 -14.15 4.13 -11.93
CA ARG A 88 -15.28 4.23 -12.85
C ARG A 88 -16.38 5.17 -12.36
N LYS A 89 -16.67 5.17 -11.06
CA LYS A 89 -17.64 6.11 -10.46
C LYS A 89 -17.16 7.55 -10.58
N ALA A 90 -15.88 7.81 -10.34
CA ALA A 90 -15.29 9.15 -10.47
C ALA A 90 -15.36 9.64 -11.92
N GLU A 91 -14.96 8.82 -12.90
CA GLU A 91 -15.04 9.15 -14.33
C GLU A 91 -16.45 9.58 -14.75
N LEU A 92 -17.48 8.86 -14.30
CA LEU A 92 -18.89 9.16 -14.62
C LEU A 92 -19.38 10.47 -14.01
N ILE A 93 -18.83 10.88 -12.87
CA ILE A 93 -19.15 12.15 -12.21
C ILE A 93 -18.39 13.30 -12.88
N GLU A 94 -17.12 13.08 -13.21
CA GLU A 94 -16.23 14.08 -13.81
C GLU A 94 -16.54 14.34 -15.29
N GLU A 95 -16.96 13.33 -16.06
CA GLU A 95 -17.25 13.49 -17.49
C GLU A 95 -18.31 14.59 -17.77
N PRO A 96 -19.45 14.67 -17.05
CA PRO A 96 -20.38 15.80 -17.15
C PRO A 96 -19.81 17.13 -16.65
N LEU A 97 -18.91 17.14 -15.66
CA LEU A 97 -18.30 18.36 -15.14
C LEU A 97 -17.32 18.97 -16.16
N ILE A 98 -16.49 18.14 -16.77
CA ILE A 98 -15.53 18.54 -17.81
C ILE A 98 -16.28 19.07 -19.04
N LYS A 99 -17.35 18.38 -19.47
CA LYS A 99 -18.20 18.83 -20.60
C LYS A 99 -18.92 20.16 -20.35
N LYS A 100 -19.12 20.59 -19.10
CA LYS A 100 -19.73 21.89 -18.76
C LYS A 100 -18.72 23.05 -18.70
N GLN A 101 -17.43 22.75 -18.65
CA GLN A 101 -16.34 23.72 -18.56
C GLN A 101 -15.66 23.99 -19.91
N LEU A 102 -16.09 23.28 -20.96
CA LEU A 102 -15.74 23.48 -22.37
C LEU A 102 -16.91 24.16 -23.09
#